data_AF-A0A9E0QM64-F1
#
_entry.id   AF-A0A9E0QM64-F1
#
_cell.length_a   1.000
_cell.length_b   1.000
_cell.length_c   1.000
_cell.angle_alpha   90.00
_cell.angle_beta   90.00
_cell.angle_gamma   90.00
#
_symmetry.space_group_name_H-M   'P 1'
#
loop_
_entity.id
_entity.type
_entity.pdbx_description
1 polymer ?
#
loop_
_entity_poly.entity_id
_entity_poly.type
_entity_poly.pdbx_seq_one_letter_code
_entity_poly.pdbx_strand_id
1 'polypeptide(L)' 'VDWYNQRVDACKNEELKAILAHNRDEEKEHAAMVLEWIRRQDPRFDKELKDYLFTDTPIAHL' A
#
# COMPACT_ATOMS: atom_id res chain seq x y z
N VAL A 1 -1.63 -4.86 -5.71
CA VAL A 1 -2.66 -3.88 -5.28
C VAL A 1 -3.46 -3.30 -6.45
N ASP A 2 -2.84 -2.63 -7.43
CA ASP A 2 -3.56 -1.93 -8.54
C ASP A 2 -4.35 -2.85 -9.49
N TRP A 3 -3.75 -3.94 -9.97
CA TRP A 3 -4.46 -4.92 -10.81
C TRP A 3 -5.59 -5.67 -10.11
N TYR A 4 -5.54 -5.81 -8.78
CA TYR A 4 -6.64 -6.39 -8.02
C TYR A 4 -7.81 -5.42 -7.92
N ASN A 5 -7.56 -4.12 -7.69
CA ASN A 5 -8.62 -3.10 -7.70
C ASN A 5 -9.36 -3.06 -9.04
N GLN A 6 -8.61 -3.07 -10.15
CA GLN A 6 -9.22 -3.05 -11.49
C GLN A 6 -10.07 -4.31 -11.78
N ARG A 7 -9.65 -5.47 -11.25
CA ARG A 7 -10.39 -6.75 -11.41
C ARG A 7 -11.59 -6.85 -10.47
N VAL A 8 -11.52 -6.29 -9.26
CA VAL A 8 -12.64 -6.22 -8.31
C VAL A 8 -13.77 -5.36 -8.86
N ASP A 9 -13.45 -4.21 -9.46
CA ASP A 9 -14.46 -3.30 -10.03
C ASP A 9 -15.15 -3.90 -11.26
N ALA A 10 -14.44 -4.70 -12.06
CA ALA A 10 -15.00 -5.37 -13.23
C ALA A 10 -15.71 -6.71 -12.91
N CYS A 11 -15.55 -7.26 -11.71
CA CYS A 11 -16.08 -8.57 -11.34
C CYS A 11 -17.56 -8.47 -10.91
N LYS A 12 -18.44 -9.23 -11.59
CA LYS A 12 -19.88 -9.32 -11.28
C LYS A 12 -20.27 -10.51 -10.41
N ASN A 13 -19.31 -11.38 -10.08
CA ASN A 13 -19.53 -12.54 -9.21
C ASN A 13 -19.07 -12.18 -7.79
N GLU A 14 -20.01 -12.15 -6.85
CA GLU A 14 -19.76 -11.70 -5.48
C GLU A 14 -18.78 -12.59 -4.70
N GLU A 15 -18.74 -13.90 -4.97
CA GLU A 15 -17.82 -14.84 -4.32
C GLU A 15 -16.38 -14.60 -4.78
N LEU A 16 -16.16 -14.45 -6.09
CA LEU A 16 -14.85 -14.11 -6.64
C LEU A 16 -14.40 -12.71 -6.19
N LYS A 17 -15.32 -11.75 -6.08
CA LYS A 17 -15.03 -10.40 -5.62
C LYS A 17 -14.52 -10.39 -4.17
N ALA A 18 -15.09 -11.22 -3.30
CA ALA A 18 -14.63 -11.38 -1.92
C ALA A 18 -13.19 -11.91 -1.85
N ILE A 19 -12.85 -12.93 -2.65
CA ILE A 19 -11.49 -13.49 -2.74
C ILE A 19 -10.50 -12.44 -3.24
N LEU A 20 -10.84 -11.70 -4.29
CA LEU A 20 -9.97 -10.67 -4.85
C LEU A 20 -9.77 -9.50 -3.86
N ALA A 21 -10.78 -9.13 -3.08
CA ALA A 21 -10.69 -8.10 -2.06
C ALA A 21 -9.81 -8.55 -0.88
N HIS A 22 -9.96 -9.79 -0.42
CA HIS A 22 -9.11 -10.39 0.60
C HIS A 22 -7.64 -10.35 0.19
N ASN A 23 -7.32 -10.90 -0.99
CA ASN A 23 -5.93 -10.94 -1.49
C ASN A 23 -5.37 -9.53 -1.65
N ARG A 24 -6.16 -8.58 -2.14
CA ARG A 24 -5.73 -7.18 -2.26
C ARG A 24 -5.29 -6.59 -0.93
N ASP A 25 -6.03 -6.89 0.14
CA ASP A 25 -5.75 -6.33 1.46
C ASP A 25 -4.54 -7.02 2.10
N GLU A 26 -4.33 -8.33 1.87
CA GLU A 26 -3.07 -9.01 2.23
C GLU A 26 -1.86 -8.41 1.50
N GLU A 27 -1.98 -8.03 0.23
CA GLU A 27 -0.85 -7.39 -0.46
C GLU A 27 -0.43 -6.04 0.15
N LYS A 28 -1.33 -5.35 0.88
CA LYS A 28 -0.97 -4.13 1.61
C LYS A 28 -0.07 -4.46 2.81
N GLU A 29 -0.34 -5.57 3.49
CA GLU A 29 0.52 -6.07 4.56
C GLU A 29 1.90 -6.44 4.02
N HIS A 30 1.96 -7.22 2.93
CA HIS A 30 3.23 -7.59 2.29
C HIS A 30 4.04 -6.35 1.86
N ALA A 31 3.39 -5.36 1.26
CA ALA A 31 4.03 -4.10 0.89
C ALA A 31 4.58 -3.36 2.11
N ALA A 32 3.82 -3.29 3.21
CA ALA A 32 4.28 -2.66 4.45
C ALA A 32 5.49 -3.37 5.07
N MET A 33 5.51 -4.71 5.06
CA MET A 33 6.64 -5.50 5.55
C MET A 33 7.93 -5.21 4.77
N VAL A 34 7.86 -5.19 3.43
CA VAL A 34 9.01 -4.89 2.58
C VAL A 34 9.45 -3.43 2.73
N LEU A 35 8.49 -2.49 2.80
CA LEU A 35 8.77 -1.07 3.02
C LEU A 35 9.54 -0.84 4.33
N GLU A 36 9.11 -1.48 5.42
CA GLU A 36 9.77 -1.40 6.72
C GLU A 36 11.17 -2.03 6.70
N TRP A 37 11.35 -3.15 6.00
CA TRP A 37 12.68 -3.73 5.84
C TRP A 37 13.63 -2.76 5.12
N ILE A 38 13.19 -2.14 4.02
CA ILE A 38 13.97 -1.13 3.27
C ILE A 38 14.29 0.07 4.17
N ARG A 39 13.31 0.59 4.93
CA ARG A 39 13.52 1.69 5.88
C ARG A 39 14.67 1.41 6.86
N ARG A 40 14.79 0.17 7.33
CA ARG A 40 15.88 -0.23 8.25
C ARG A 40 17.25 -0.29 7.60
N GLN A 41 17.33 -0.44 6.27
CA GLN A 41 18.59 -0.56 5.54
C GLN A 41 19.05 0.75 4.89
N ASP A 42 18.15 1.73 4.69
CA ASP A 42 18.44 2.98 3.99
C ASP A 42 18.11 4.21 4.86
N PRO A 43 19.14 4.91 5.41
CA PRO A 43 18.94 6.11 6.23
C PRO A 43 18.27 7.28 5.50
N ARG A 44 18.45 7.39 4.18
CA ARG A 44 17.79 8.45 3.39
C ARG A 44 16.31 8.13 3.27
N PHE A 45 15.99 6.87 2.97
CA PHE A 45 14.59 6.43 2.92
C PHE A 45 13.90 6.59 4.28
N ASP A 46 14.57 6.27 5.39
CA ASP A 46 14.07 6.52 6.75
C ASP A 46 13.74 7.99 7.02
N LYS A 47 14.62 8.91 6.61
CA LYS A 47 14.37 10.36 6.75
C LYS A 47 13.10 10.75 5.99
N GLU A 48 13.02 10.44 4.70
CA GLU A 48 11.86 10.85 3.89
C GLU A 48 10.56 10.21 4.40
N LEU A 49 10.57 8.93 4.79
CA LEU A 49 9.37 8.31 5.37
C LEU A 49 8.90 8.99 6.66
N LYS A 50 9.81 9.46 7.51
CA LYS A 50 9.47 10.20 8.74
C LYS A 50 8.92 11.60 8.46
N ASP A 51 9.38 12.26 7.40
CA ASP A 51 8.91 13.60 7.03
C ASP A 51 7.48 13.57 6.49
N TYR A 52 7.08 12.49 5.80
CA TYR A 52 5.80 12.44 5.08
C TYR A 52 4.75 11.48 5.66
N LEU A 53 5.13 10.35 6.25
CA LEU A 53 4.13 9.40 6.75
C LEU A 53 3.50 9.89 8.05
N PHE A 54 2.19 9.64 8.19
CA PHE A 54 1.39 9.97 9.38
C PHE A 54 1.31 11.47 9.71
N THR A 55 1.35 12.32 8.68
CA THR A 55 1.13 13.78 8.80
C THR A 55 -0.19 14.18 8.14
N ASP A 56 -0.77 15.31 8.60
CA ASP A 56 -1.97 15.92 8.02
C ASP A 56 -1.64 17.16 7.17
N THR A 57 -0.35 17.42 6.90
CA THR A 57 0.10 18.57 6.12
C THR A 57 0.01 18.27 4.61
N PRO A 58 -0.13 19.30 3.75
CA PRO A 58 -0.02 19.11 2.31
C PRO A 58 1.27 18.37 1.93
N ILE A 59 1.14 17.28 1.17
CA ILE A 59 2.27 16.38 0.85
C ILE A 59 3.27 17.03 -0.11
N ALA A 60 2.78 17.83 -1.06
CA ALA A 60 3.61 18.67 -1.90
C ALA A 60 3.63 20.10 -1.33
N HIS A 61 4.75 20.83 -1.53
CA HIS A 61 5.07 22.20 -1.08
C HIS A 61 6.13 22.29 0.05
N LEU A 62 7.37 21.85 -0.25
CA LEU A 62 8.59 22.42 0.34
C LEU A 62 9.17 23.47 -0.62
#